data_AF-A0A813HWB9-F1
#
_entry.id   AF-A0A813HWB9-F1
#
_cell.length_a   1.000
_cell.length_b   1.000
_cell.length_c   1.000
_cell.angle_alpha   90.00
_cell.angle_beta   90.00
_cell.angle_gamma   90.00
#
_symmetry.space_group_name_H-M   'P 1'
#
loop_
_entity.id
_entity.type
_entity.pdbx_description
1 polymer ?
#
loop_
_entity_poly.entity_id
_entity_poly.type
_entity_poly.pdbx_seq_one_letter_code
_entity_poly.pdbx_strand_id
1 'polypeptide(L)'
;APDADATGMLVGLCGDALIEPFWPEGLGIARGFFAALDLVSAAKVWAEEGNDGQAAESHFESAFSQLKSLAAKTRTQVLRPDERAYGLDPATRYRFSGGSAAFRGRQR
;
A
#
# COMPACT_ATOMS: atom_id res chain seq x y z
N ALA A 1 -25.60 -22.86 10.31
CA ALA A 1 -24.58 -22.60 9.27
C ALA A 1 -24.07 -21.19 9.54
N PRO A 2 -22.77 -20.97 9.77
CA PRO A 2 -22.31 -19.62 10.07
C PRO A 2 -22.33 -18.81 8.78
N ASP A 3 -23.29 -17.89 8.72
CA ASP A 3 -23.36 -16.64 7.97
C ASP A 3 -22.78 -16.63 6.55
N ALA A 4 -23.55 -17.18 5.62
CA ALA A 4 -23.29 -17.09 4.18
C ALA A 4 -23.51 -15.68 3.59
N ASP A 5 -23.87 -14.67 4.40
CA ASP A 5 -24.39 -13.36 3.94
C ASP A 5 -23.78 -12.12 4.61
N ALA A 6 -22.68 -12.25 5.37
CA ALA A 6 -21.92 -11.07 5.79
C ALA A 6 -21.19 -10.48 4.57
N THR A 7 -21.88 -9.60 3.84
CA THR A 7 -21.31 -8.89 2.68
C THR A 7 -20.21 -7.97 3.19
N GLY A 8 -18.96 -8.43 3.14
CA GLY A 8 -17.80 -7.61 3.54
C GLY A 8 -17.65 -6.41 2.61
N MET A 9 -17.37 -5.24 3.18
CA MET A 9 -17.07 -4.02 2.43
C MET A 9 -15.69 -3.52 2.83
N LEU A 10 -14.76 -3.47 1.88
CA LEU A 10 -13.46 -2.85 2.07
C LEU A 10 -13.57 -1.34 1.83
N VAL A 11 -13.13 -0.55 2.81
CA VAL A 11 -13.08 0.93 2.73
C VAL A 11 -11.67 1.39 3.09
N GLY A 12 -11.12 2.33 2.34
CA GLY A 12 -9.80 2.89 2.62
C GLY A 12 -9.64 4.30 2.08
N LEU A 13 -8.66 5.03 2.64
CA LEU A 13 -8.33 6.40 2.27
C LEU A 13 -7.14 6.42 1.31
N CYS A 14 -7.11 7.39 0.40
CA CYS A 14 -5.95 7.69 -0.43
C CYS A 14 -5.85 9.19 -0.73
N GLY A 15 -4.73 9.64 -1.27
CA GLY A 15 -4.49 11.07 -1.55
C GLY A 15 -4.40 11.91 -0.27
N ASP A 16 -4.82 13.16 -0.37
CA ASP A 16 -4.76 14.15 0.73
C ASP A 16 -5.62 13.73 1.94
N ALA A 17 -6.67 12.94 1.71
CA ALA A 17 -7.49 12.38 2.79
C ALA A 17 -6.73 11.35 3.64
N LEU A 18 -5.65 10.74 3.10
CA LEU A 18 -4.80 9.79 3.83
C LEU A 18 -3.59 10.48 4.46
N ILE A 19 -2.89 11.35 3.72
CA ILE A 19 -1.72 12.10 4.21
C ILE A 19 -1.81 13.53 3.70
N GLU A 20 -1.95 14.48 4.63
CA GLU A 20 -1.90 15.90 4.29
C GLU A 20 -0.52 16.26 3.70
N PRO A 21 -0.47 16.87 2.51
CA PRO A 21 0.80 17.23 1.88
C PRO A 21 1.41 18.48 2.50
N PHE A 22 2.72 18.44 2.76
CA PHE A 22 3.50 19.65 2.96
C PHE A 22 3.96 20.18 1.58
N TRP A 23 3.23 21.16 1.05
CA TRP A 23 3.43 21.68 -0.31
C TRP A 23 4.88 22.01 -0.70
N PRO A 24 5.72 22.61 0.19
CA PRO A 24 7.11 22.90 -0.14
C PRO A 24 7.97 21.67 -0.47
N GLU A 25 7.59 20.47 -0.03
CA GLU A 25 8.29 19.23 -0.39
C GLU A 25 7.95 18.71 -1.80
N GLY A 26 6.83 19.15 -2.38
CA GLY A 26 6.42 18.71 -3.74
C GLY A 26 6.07 17.22 -3.86
N LEU A 27 5.77 16.53 -2.74
CA LEU A 27 5.53 15.08 -2.72
C LEU A 27 4.06 14.67 -2.82
N GLY A 28 3.12 15.62 -2.86
CA GLY A 28 1.67 15.34 -2.82
C GLY A 28 1.21 14.36 -3.90
N ILE A 29 1.60 14.61 -5.16
CA ILE A 29 1.23 13.73 -6.29
C ILE A 29 1.82 12.32 -6.11
N ALA A 30 3.11 12.21 -5.78
CA ALA A 30 3.76 10.93 -5.59
C ALA A 30 3.12 10.13 -4.44
N ARG A 31 2.87 10.78 -3.29
CA ARG A 31 2.23 10.14 -2.14
C ARG A 31 0.78 9.72 -2.46
N GLY A 32 0.04 10.55 -3.17
CA GLY A 32 -1.35 10.26 -3.55
C GLY A 32 -1.47 9.07 -4.51
N PHE A 33 -0.65 9.02 -5.55
CA PHE A 33 -0.62 7.88 -6.49
C PHE A 33 -0.18 6.60 -5.79
N PHE A 34 0.84 6.66 -4.95
CA PHE A 34 1.29 5.49 -4.21
C PHE A 34 0.24 4.99 -3.21
N ALA A 35 -0.44 5.89 -2.49
CA ALA A 35 -1.57 5.54 -1.64
C ALA A 35 -2.70 4.85 -2.41
N ALA A 36 -3.03 5.34 -3.61
CA ALA A 36 -4.04 4.72 -4.47
C ALA A 36 -3.62 3.31 -4.93
N LEU A 37 -2.36 3.13 -5.35
CA LEU A 37 -1.84 1.81 -5.72
C LEU A 37 -1.80 0.85 -4.52
N ASP A 38 -1.45 1.34 -3.34
CA ASP A 38 -1.43 0.54 -2.09
C ASP A 38 -2.85 0.08 -1.73
N LEU A 39 -3.85 0.95 -1.86
CA LEU A 39 -5.26 0.62 -1.62
C LEU A 39 -5.78 -0.41 -2.62
N VAL A 40 -5.48 -0.25 -3.92
CA VAL A 40 -5.87 -1.24 -4.94
C VAL A 40 -5.14 -2.57 -4.72
N SER A 41 -3.89 -2.55 -4.24
CA SER A 41 -3.19 -3.78 -3.89
C SER A 41 -3.81 -4.47 -2.69
N ALA A 42 -4.29 -3.74 -1.69
CA ALA A 42 -5.04 -4.30 -0.56
C ALA A 42 -6.39 -4.87 -0.99
N ALA A 43 -7.10 -4.21 -1.91
CA ALA A 43 -8.33 -4.73 -2.51
C ALA A 43 -8.09 -6.03 -3.29
N LYS A 44 -6.94 -6.15 -3.97
CA LYS A 44 -6.53 -7.40 -4.61
C LYS A 44 -6.32 -8.52 -3.57
N VAL A 45 -5.60 -8.25 -2.48
CA VAL A 45 -5.40 -9.21 -1.38
C VAL A 45 -6.74 -9.65 -0.78
N TRP A 46 -7.63 -8.69 -0.51
CA TRP A 46 -8.98 -8.95 0.00
C TRP A 46 -9.74 -9.94 -0.89
N ALA A 47 -9.73 -9.72 -2.21
CA ALA A 47 -10.40 -10.59 -3.17
C ALA A 47 -9.74 -11.99 -3.28
N GLU A 48 -8.41 -12.07 -3.24
CA GLU A 48 -7.66 -13.33 -3.36
C GLU A 48 -7.74 -14.20 -2.09
N GLU A 49 -7.89 -13.58 -0.91
CA GLU A 49 -8.00 -14.24 0.41
C GLU A 49 -9.47 -14.52 0.81
N GLY A 50 -10.43 -14.38 -0.11
CA GLY A 50 -11.83 -14.73 0.16
C GLY A 50 -12.56 -13.72 1.06
N ASN A 51 -12.35 -12.43 0.81
CA ASN A 51 -12.87 -11.30 1.57
C ASN A 51 -12.30 -11.16 3.00
N ASP A 52 -11.09 -11.66 3.25
CA ASP A 52 -10.38 -11.49 4.52
C ASP A 52 -9.94 -10.02 4.70
N GLY A 53 -10.67 -9.28 5.55
CA GLY A 53 -10.36 -7.90 5.90
C GLY A 53 -9.01 -7.75 6.61
N GLN A 54 -8.63 -8.70 7.48
CA GLN A 54 -7.40 -8.62 8.26
C GLN A 54 -6.17 -8.72 7.36
N ALA A 55 -6.23 -9.59 6.34
CA ALA A 55 -5.16 -9.72 5.35
C ALA A 55 -4.99 -8.43 4.53
N ALA A 56 -6.10 -7.84 4.10
CA ALA A 56 -6.10 -6.59 3.33
C ALA A 56 -5.58 -5.40 4.17
N GLU A 57 -6.05 -5.26 5.41
CA GLU A 57 -5.61 -4.22 6.34
C GLU A 57 -4.12 -4.33 6.64
N SER A 58 -3.63 -5.53 6.97
CA SER A 58 -2.20 -5.76 7.25
C SER A 58 -1.32 -5.43 6.04
N HIS A 59 -1.76 -5.79 4.83
CA HIS A 59 -1.07 -5.45 3.59
C HIS A 59 -1.00 -3.94 3.36
N PHE A 60 -2.13 -3.24 3.54
CA PHE A 60 -2.18 -1.79 3.40
C PHE A 60 -1.32 -1.08 4.46
N GLU A 61 -1.37 -1.50 5.72
CA GLU A 61 -0.61 -0.90 6.82
C GLU A 61 0.91 -1.04 6.60
N SER A 62 1.37 -2.19 6.10
CA SER A 62 2.77 -2.40 5.76
C SER A 62 3.25 -1.41 4.68
N ALA A 63 2.47 -1.23 3.61
CA ALA A 63 2.77 -0.28 2.54
C ALA A 63 2.71 1.18 3.04
N PHE A 64 1.69 1.51 3.83
CA PHE A 64 1.52 2.84 4.42
C PHE A 64 2.68 3.22 5.35
N SER A 65 3.23 2.26 6.08
CA SER A 65 4.42 2.47 6.93
C SER A 65 5.64 2.93 6.13
N GLN A 66 5.81 2.44 4.90
CA GLN A 66 6.84 2.92 3.97
C GLN A 66 6.47 4.30 3.42
N LEU A 67 5.24 4.45 2.92
CA LEU A 67 4.74 5.69 2.31
C LEU A 67 4.87 6.91 3.22
N LYS A 68 4.48 6.79 4.50
CA LYS A 68 4.56 7.88 5.48
C LYS A 68 5.99 8.34 5.77
N SER A 69 6.98 7.48 5.52
CA SER A 69 8.41 7.79 5.72
C SER A 69 9.06 8.43 4.49
N LEU A 70 8.34 8.51 3.36
CA LEU A 70 8.84 9.08 2.11
C LEU A 70 8.99 10.59 2.22
N ALA A 71 10.23 11.07 2.19
CA ALA A 71 10.60 12.48 2.11
C ALA A 71 11.73 12.65 1.07
N ALA A 72 12.01 13.89 0.66
CA ALA A 72 13.10 14.17 -0.28
C ALA A 72 14.46 13.58 0.20
N LYS A 73 14.73 13.67 1.52
CA LYS A 73 15.95 13.15 2.15
C LYS A 73 15.99 11.62 2.32
N THR A 74 14.83 10.96 2.40
CA THR A 74 14.71 9.51 2.63
C THR A 74 14.34 8.74 1.37
N ARG A 75 14.10 9.43 0.24
CA ARG A 75 13.63 8.83 -1.03
C ARG A 75 14.40 7.58 -1.44
N THR A 76 15.73 7.61 -1.41
CA THR A 76 16.57 6.48 -1.84
C THR A 76 16.57 5.31 -0.85
N GLN A 77 16.23 5.58 0.42
CA GLN A 77 16.09 4.57 1.48
C GLN A 77 14.71 3.89 1.38
N VAL A 78 13.68 4.65 1.02
CA VAL A 78 12.27 4.19 0.97
C VAL A 78 11.93 3.58 -0.39
N LEU A 79 12.36 4.18 -1.50
CA LEU A 79 11.95 3.78 -2.86
C LEU A 79 13.03 3.01 -3.60
N ARG A 80 12.60 2.03 -4.40
CA ARG A 80 13.42 1.35 -5.39
C ARG A 80 13.84 2.32 -6.51
N PRO A 81 15.01 2.12 -7.13
CA PRO A 81 15.56 3.11 -8.05
C PRO A 81 14.97 3.00 -9.46
N ASP A 82 14.43 1.83 -9.84
CA ASP A 82 13.86 1.58 -11.15
C ASP A 82 12.34 1.85 -11.16
N GLU A 83 11.98 3.09 -11.50
CA GLU A 83 10.58 3.52 -11.60
C GLU A 83 9.80 2.81 -12.72
N ARG A 84 10.49 2.31 -13.76
CA ARG A 84 9.83 1.60 -14.87
C ARG A 84 9.29 0.24 -14.44
N ALA A 85 9.86 -0.32 -13.39
CA ALA A 85 9.42 -1.59 -12.80
C ALA A 85 8.28 -1.41 -11.77
N TYR A 86 7.86 -0.18 -11.47
CA TYR A 86 6.80 0.06 -10.51
C TYR A 86 5.48 -0.52 -11.00
N GLY A 87 4.82 -1.26 -10.13
CA GLY A 87 3.52 -1.86 -10.39
C GLY A 87 2.63 -1.79 -9.16
N LEU A 88 1.55 -2.57 -9.22
CA LEU A 88 0.55 -2.63 -8.16
C LEU A 88 1.16 -3.12 -6.84
N ASP A 89 1.97 -4.18 -6.90
CA ASP A 89 2.66 -4.74 -5.73
C ASP A 89 3.58 -3.67 -5.09
N PRO A 90 3.33 -3.29 -3.82
CA PRO A 90 4.18 -2.35 -3.08
C PRO A 90 5.66 -2.73 -3.07
N ALA A 91 6.00 -4.03 -3.16
CA ALA A 91 7.38 -4.50 -3.19
C ALA A 91 8.16 -4.08 -4.44
N THR A 92 7.47 -3.69 -5.51
CA THR A 92 8.09 -3.11 -6.72
C THR A 92 8.47 -1.64 -6.52
N ARG A 93 7.86 -0.96 -5.54
CA ARG A 93 8.04 0.47 -5.25
C ARG A 93 8.89 0.71 -4.00
N TYR A 94 8.58 0.03 -2.90
CA TYR A 94 9.24 0.25 -1.61
C TYR A 94 10.38 -0.74 -1.35
N ARG A 95 11.41 -0.25 -0.65
CA ARG A 95 12.47 -1.05 -0.06
C ARG A 95 12.06 -1.39 1.37
N PHE A 96 11.27 -2.44 1.55
CA PHE A 96 10.95 -2.95 2.88
C PHE A 96 12.25 -3.32 3.63
N SER A 97 12.72 -2.46 4.53
CA SER A 97 13.92 -2.71 5.32
C SER A 97 13.54 -3.41 6.63
N GLY A 98 13.95 -4.67 6.81
CA GLY A 98 13.93 -5.39 8.09
C GLY A 98 12.53 -5.71 8.66
N GLY A 99 12.09 -6.96 8.47
CA GLY A 99 11.12 -7.62 9.35
C GLY A 99 9.62 -7.42 9.06
N SER A 100 9.19 -6.35 8.38
CA SER A 100 7.82 -6.30 7.86
C SER A 100 7.78 -7.19 6.62
N ALA A 101 7.23 -8.39 6.77
CA ALA A 101 7.09 -9.33 5.67
C ALA A 101 6.32 -8.62 4.55
N ALA A 102 7.00 -8.34 3.44
CA ALA A 102 6.31 -8.10 2.19
C ALA A 102 5.31 -9.25 2.04
N PHE A 103 4.01 -8.92 1.99
CA PHE A 103 2.96 -9.88 1.76
C PHE A 103 3.36 -10.68 0.52
N ARG A 104 3.83 -11.92 0.74
CA ARG A 104 4.18 -12.85 -0.31
C ARG A 104 2.87 -13.45 -0.80
N GLY A 105 2.08 -12.61 -1.48
CA GLY A 105 0.97 -13.09 -2.28
C GLY A 105 1.52 -14.15 -3.21
N ARG A 106 0.94 -15.35 -3.17
CA ARG A 106 1.27 -16.44 -4.08
C ARG A 106 0.98 -15.94 -5.50
N GLN A 107 2.02 -15.50 -6.22
CA GLN A 107 1.92 -15.35 -7.67
C GLN A 107 1.65 -16.74 -8.24
N ARG A 108 0.42 -16.94 -8.72
CA ARG A 108 0.05 -18.01 -9.64
C ARG A 108 -0.03 -17.44 -11.04
#